data_AF-A0A329MXL1-F1
#
_entry.id   AF-A0A329MXL1-F1
#
_cell.length_a   1.000
_cell.length_b   1.000
_cell.length_c   1.000
_cell.angle_alpha   90.00
_cell.angle_beta   90.00
_cell.angle_gamma   90.00
#
_symmetry.space_group_name_H-M   'P 1'
#
loop_
_entity.id
_entity.type
_entity.pdbx_description
1 polymer ?
#
loop_
_entity_poly.entity_id
_entity_poly.type
_entity_poly.pdbx_seq_one_letter_code
_entity_poly.pdbx_strand_id
1 'polypeptide(L)'
;MEVIAIQKSILDGMKNELKTLLELTENATRKYTPIFKEEQWLDNQEVCLMMKITKRTLQTYKDKGLLPYSKLNRKNYYKLSDVRALLETGLPYNTNDNGFTNQ
;
A
#
# COMPACT_ATOMS: atom_id res chain seq x y z
N MET A 1 3.13 -9.81 47.49
CA MET A 1 3.02 -8.73 46.49
C MET A 1 4.45 -8.34 46.16
N GLU A 2 4.91 -8.61 44.95
CA GLU A 2 6.26 -8.21 44.52
C GLU A 2 6.22 -6.74 44.10
N VAL A 3 7.16 -5.95 44.62
CA VAL A 3 7.32 -4.53 44.26
C VAL A 3 8.71 -4.34 43.70
N ILE A 4 8.79 -3.91 42.44
CA ILE A 4 10.03 -3.54 41.78
C ILE A 4 10.12 -2.02 41.80
N ALA A 5 11.16 -1.49 42.46
CA ALA A 5 11.43 -0.07 42.52
C ALA A 5 12.59 0.28 41.57
N ILE A 6 12.42 1.35 40.81
CA ILE A 6 13.44 1.87 39.89
C ILE A 6 13.76 3.29 40.31
N GLN A 7 15.05 3.66 40.28
CA GLN A 7 15.46 5.04 40.57
C GLN A 7 14.91 5.98 39.49
N LYS A 8 14.43 7.15 39.92
CA LYS A 8 13.88 8.17 39.01
C LYS A 8 14.86 8.56 37.89
N SER A 9 16.15 8.68 38.21
CA SER A 9 17.21 8.99 37.25
C SER A 9 17.31 7.99 36.09
N ILE A 10 17.13 6.69 36.39
CA ILE A 10 17.14 5.63 35.37
C ILE A 10 15.91 5.76 34.47
N LEU A 11 14.73 5.99 35.05
CA LEU A 11 13.51 6.20 34.27
C LEU A 11 13.62 7.43 33.37
N ASP A 12 14.18 8.53 33.88
CA ASP A 12 14.39 9.76 33.13
C ASP A 12 15.41 9.56 31.99
N GLY A 13 16.47 8.78 32.23
CA GLY A 13 17.43 8.37 31.20
C GLY A 13 16.75 7.60 30.05
N MET A 14 15.98 6.56 30.39
CA MET A 14 15.21 5.78 29.40
C MET A 14 14.23 6.66 28.61
N LYS A 15 13.57 7.61 29.28
CA LYS A 15 12.65 8.53 28.61
C LYS A 15 13.36 9.43 27.61
N ASN A 16 14.58 9.87 27.93
CA ASN A 16 15.36 10.70 27.02
C ASN A 16 15.85 9.90 25.81
N GLU A 17 16.30 8.66 26.00
CA GLU A 17 16.62 7.75 24.88
C GLU A 17 15.41 7.47 23.98
N LEU A 18 14.23 7.30 24.57
CA LEU A 18 13.00 7.13 23.79
C LEU A 18 12.65 8.38 22.97
N LYS A 19 12.89 9.57 23.53
CA LYS A 19 12.69 10.84 22.80
C LYS A 19 13.67 10.97 21.64
N THR A 20 14.95 10.68 21.84
CA THR A 20 15.95 10.76 20.77
C THR A 20 15.63 9.76 19.66
N LEU A 21 15.19 8.55 20.01
CA LEU A 21 14.70 7.57 19.04
C LEU A 21 13.51 8.11 18.22
N LEU A 22 12.55 8.74 18.89
CA LEU A 22 11.37 9.31 18.22
C LEU A 22 11.79 10.42 17.24
N GLU A 23 12.64 11.35 17.67
CA GLU A 23 13.15 12.44 16.83
C GLU A 23 13.92 11.92 15.61
N LEU A 24 14.76 10.90 15.79
CA LEU A 24 15.48 10.25 14.68
C LEU A 24 14.51 9.61 13.69
N THR A 25 13.48 8.92 14.19
CA THR A 25 12.46 8.26 13.38
C THR A 25 11.64 9.28 12.59
N GLU A 26 11.22 10.37 13.22
CA GLU A 26 10.49 11.47 12.57
C GLU A 26 11.33 12.12 11.48
N ASN A 27 12.61 12.42 11.76
CA ASN A 27 13.52 13.00 10.77
C ASN A 27 13.78 12.08 9.58
N ALA A 28 13.92 10.78 9.83
CA ALA A 28 14.11 9.79 8.77
C ALA A 28 12.86 9.63 7.90
N THR A 29 11.67 9.67 8.51
CA THR A 29 10.38 9.49 7.81
C THR A 29 9.90 10.76 7.11
N ARG A 30 10.28 11.96 7.58
CA ARG A 30 9.82 13.26 7.06
C ARG A 30 9.91 13.42 5.54
N LYS A 31 10.96 12.87 4.92
CA LYS A 31 11.13 12.91 3.45
C LYS A 31 10.11 12.07 2.70
N TYR A 32 9.62 11.01 3.32
CA TYR A 32 8.69 10.05 2.73
C TYR A 32 7.24 10.28 3.15
N THR A 33 7.00 10.98 4.27
CA THR A 33 5.66 11.32 4.75
C THR A 33 4.74 11.92 3.67
N PRO A 34 5.14 12.93 2.86
CA PRO A 34 4.27 13.45 1.80
C PRO A 34 4.00 12.41 0.70
N ILE A 35 5.00 11.61 0.32
CA ILE A 35 4.89 10.58 -0.72
C ILE A 35 3.84 9.53 -0.33
N PHE A 36 3.83 9.09 0.93
CA PHE A 36 2.86 8.13 1.43
C PHE A 36 1.50 8.74 1.80
N LYS A 37 1.43 10.05 2.05
CA LYS A 37 0.21 10.75 2.43
C LYS A 37 -0.62 11.18 1.22
N GLU A 38 0.03 11.56 0.13
CA GLU A 38 -0.63 12.08 -1.08
C GLU A 38 -1.04 10.97 -2.05
N GLU A 39 -0.26 9.87 -2.11
CA GLU A 39 -0.53 8.75 -3.02
C GLU A 39 -0.73 7.45 -2.24
N GLN A 40 -1.95 6.90 -2.31
CA GLN A 40 -2.26 5.59 -1.76
C GLN A 40 -1.91 4.51 -2.80
N TRP A 41 -1.11 3.54 -2.38
CA TRP A 41 -0.73 2.40 -3.20
C TRP A 41 -1.64 1.22 -2.93
N LEU A 42 -2.16 0.61 -3.99
CA LEU A 42 -3.03 -0.56 -3.93
C LEU A 42 -2.27 -1.81 -4.36
N ASP A 43 -2.56 -2.92 -3.70
CA ASP A 43 -2.10 -4.24 -4.16
C ASP A 43 -3.03 -4.82 -5.26
N ASN A 44 -2.66 -5.98 -5.81
CA ASN A 44 -3.47 -6.64 -6.84
C ASN A 44 -4.90 -6.95 -6.36
N GLN A 45 -5.10 -7.31 -5.09
CA GLN A 45 -6.40 -7.69 -4.55
C GLN A 45 -7.29 -6.45 -4.40
N GLU A 46 -6.75 -5.37 -3.85
CA GLU A 46 -7.43 -4.09 -3.72
C GLU A 46 -7.85 -3.53 -5.09
N VAL A 47 -6.98 -3.60 -6.09
CA VAL A 47 -7.33 -3.19 -7.46
C VAL A 47 -8.44 -4.06 -8.06
N CYS A 48 -8.37 -5.39 -7.89
CA CYS A 48 -9.41 -6.29 -8.37
C CYS A 48 -10.78 -5.98 -7.75
N LEU A 49 -10.80 -5.72 -6.44
CA LEU A 49 -12.02 -5.37 -5.71
C LEU A 49 -12.57 -4.01 -6.16
N MET A 50 -11.70 -3.00 -6.28
CA MET A 50 -12.09 -1.64 -6.64
C MET A 50 -12.61 -1.55 -8.08
N MET A 51 -11.96 -2.25 -9.01
CA MET A 51 -12.37 -2.26 -10.42
C MET A 51 -13.40 -3.34 -10.76
N LYS A 52 -13.74 -4.23 -9.82
CA LYS A 52 -14.57 -5.43 -10.05
C LYS A 52 -14.07 -6.31 -11.20
N ILE A 53 -12.74 -6.48 -11.29
CA ILE A 53 -12.09 -7.29 -12.33
C ILE A 53 -11.43 -8.53 -11.73
N THR A 54 -11.17 -9.52 -12.59
CA THR A 54 -10.40 -10.70 -12.20
C THR A 54 -8.90 -10.45 -12.28
N LYS A 55 -8.10 -11.28 -11.59
CA LYS A 55 -6.63 -11.27 -11.71
C LYS A 55 -6.16 -11.43 -13.16
N ARG A 56 -6.89 -12.20 -13.97
CA ARG A 56 -6.58 -12.39 -15.41
C ARG A 56 -6.75 -11.10 -16.19
N THR A 57 -7.82 -10.35 -15.93
CA THR A 57 -8.06 -9.04 -16.54
C THR A 57 -6.99 -8.02 -16.11
N LEU A 58 -6.63 -8.01 -14.82
CA LEU A 58 -5.56 -7.16 -14.31
C LEU A 58 -4.21 -7.48 -14.97
N GLN A 59 -3.93 -8.76 -15.24
CA GLN A 59 -2.74 -9.17 -15.99
C GLN A 59 -2.77 -8.65 -17.43
N THR A 60 -3.91 -8.76 -18.13
CA THR A 60 -4.08 -8.17 -19.47
C THR A 60 -3.85 -6.66 -19.47
N TYR A 61 -4.30 -5.94 -18.44
CA TYR A 61 -4.06 -4.49 -18.34
C TYR A 61 -2.57 -4.16 -18.19
N LYS A 62 -1.82 -5.00 -17.47
CA LYS A 62 -0.35 -4.86 -17.39
C LYS A 62 0.31 -5.16 -18.73
N ASP A 63 -0.07 -6.25 -19.38
CA ASP A 63 0.53 -6.69 -20.64
C ASP A 63 0.31 -5.67 -21.76
N LYS A 64 -0.85 -4.98 -21.72
CA LYS A 64 -1.20 -3.89 -22.65
C LYS A 64 -0.68 -2.52 -22.23
N GLY A 65 -0.07 -2.39 -21.05
CA GLY A 65 0.40 -1.10 -20.51
C GLY A 65 -0.70 -0.11 -20.16
N LEU A 66 -1.94 -0.58 -19.95
CA LEU A 66 -3.11 0.26 -19.66
C LEU A 66 -3.14 0.79 -18.23
N LEU A 67 -2.56 0.05 -17.29
CA LEU A 67 -2.47 0.44 -15.89
C LEU A 67 -1.01 0.47 -15.45
N PRO A 68 -0.45 1.67 -15.16
CA PRO A 68 0.90 1.79 -14.61
C PRO A 68 1.03 1.03 -13.30
N TYR A 69 2.15 0.33 -13.13
CA TYR A 69 2.44 -0.42 -11.91
C TYR A 69 3.88 -0.23 -11.47
N SER A 70 4.10 -0.30 -10.15
CA SER A 70 5.42 -0.34 -9.55
C SER A 70 5.65 -1.70 -8.91
N LYS A 71 6.81 -2.29 -9.16
CA LYS A 71 7.17 -3.59 -8.61
C LYS A 71 8.05 -3.39 -7.39
N LEU A 72 7.59 -3.90 -6.24
CA LEU A 72 8.38 -3.98 -5.03
C LEU A 72 8.54 -5.46 -4.67
N ASN A 73 9.77 -5.97 -4.79
CA ASN A 73 10.11 -7.38 -4.71
C ASN A 73 9.28 -8.27 -5.66
N ARG A 74 8.41 -9.11 -5.11
CA ARG A 74 7.54 -10.05 -5.84
C ARG A 74 6.09 -9.54 -5.97
N LYS A 75 5.77 -8.37 -5.43
CA LYS A 75 4.43 -7.79 -5.47
C LYS A 75 4.39 -6.58 -6.40
N ASN A 76 3.27 -6.43 -7.10
CA ASN A 76 2.99 -5.24 -7.90
C ASN A 76 2.04 -4.36 -7.11
N TYR A 77 2.30 -3.06 -7.18
CA TYR A 77 1.52 -2.01 -6.57
C TYR A 77 1.07 -1.02 -7.63
N TYR A 78 -0.12 -0.47 -7.46
CA TYR A 78 -0.74 0.47 -8.39
C TYR A 78 -1.10 1.73 -7.64
N LYS A 79 -0.97 2.88 -8.30
CA LYS A 79 -1.41 4.13 -7.72
C LYS A 79 -2.94 4.19 -7.72
N LEU A 80 -3.52 4.60 -6.61
CA LEU A 80 -4.96 4.76 -6.49
C LEU A 80 -5.46 5.86 -7.45
N SER A 81 -4.66 6.90 -7.70
CA SER A 81 -4.93 7.93 -8.70
C SER A 81 -5.10 7.34 -10.11
N ASP A 82 -4.16 6.51 -10.56
CA ASP A 82 -4.19 5.86 -11.88
C ASP A 82 -5.39 4.90 -12.02
N VAL A 83 -5.70 4.13 -10.95
CA VAL A 83 -6.85 3.21 -10.94
C VAL A 83 -8.16 3.98 -11.04
N ARG A 84 -8.29 5.11 -10.33
CA ARG A 84 -9.47 5.99 -10.43
C ARG A 84 -9.59 6.63 -11.80
N ALA A 85 -8.50 7.16 -12.36
CA ALA A 85 -8.50 7.75 -13.69
C ALA A 85 -8.96 6.74 -14.75
N LEU A 86 -8.52 5.48 -14.64
CA LEU A 86 -8.93 4.41 -15.55
C LEU A 86 -10.42 4.07 -15.43
N LEU A 87 -10.97 4.10 -14.21
CA LEU A 87 -12.41 3.91 -13.96
C LEU A 87 -13.25 5.06 -14.53
N GLU A 88 -12.79 6.30 -14.38
CA GLU A 88 -13.46 7.50 -14.88
C GLU A 88 -13.41 7.63 -16.40
N THR A 89 -12.31 7.21 -17.03
CA THR A 89 -12.16 7.15 -18.50
C THR A 89 -13.10 6.11 -19.11
N GLY A 90 -13.73 5.26 -18.28
CA GLY A 90 -14.84 4.43 -18.69
C GLY A 90 -14.45 3.33 -19.66
N LEU A 91 -13.18 2.91 -19.72
CA LEU A 91 -12.74 1.78 -20.55
C LEU A 91 -13.42 0.49 -20.04
N PRO A 92 -14.48 0.01 -20.71
CA PRO A 92 -15.12 -1.22 -20.34
C PRO A 92 -14.47 -2.27 -21.24
N TYR A 93 -13.38 -2.91 -20.80
CA TYR A 93 -13.08 -4.19 -21.42
C TYR A 93 -14.19 -5.15 -20.98
N ASN A 94 -15.21 -5.23 -21.83
CA ASN A 94 -16.41 -6.04 -21.70
C ASN A 94 -16.02 -7.44 -21.19
N THR A 95 -16.40 -7.75 -19.95
CA THR A 95 -16.30 -9.10 -19.38
C THR A 95 -17.48 -9.95 -19.83
N ASN A 96 -17.73 -10.02 -21.13
CA ASN A 96 -18.60 -11.02 -21.73
C ASN A 96 -17.79 -11.75 -22.81
N ASP A 97 -16.92 -12.67 -22.37
CA ASP A 97 -16.90 -14.05 -22.83
C ASP A 97 -15.68 -14.79 -22.27
N ASN A 98 -15.95 -15.88 -21.53
CA ASN A 98 -15.41 -17.22 -21.77
C ASN A 98 -15.60 -18.08 -20.51
N GLY A 99 -16.80 -18.65 -20.42
CA GLY A 99 -16.98 -20.10 -20.29
C GLY A 99 -16.30 -20.78 -19.11
N PHE A 100 -17.01 -20.86 -17.99
CA PHE A 100 -17.03 -22.09 -17.21
C PHE A 100 -18.20 -22.94 -17.70
N THR A 101 -17.96 -23.72 -18.74
CA THR A 101 -18.71 -24.94 -19.02
C THR A 101 -17.85 -26.13 -18.61
N ASN A 102 -18.32 -26.84 -17.59
CA ASN A 102 -18.08 -28.25 -17.25
C ASN A 102 -16.64 -28.59 -16.78
N GLN A 103 -16.42 -29.28 -15.66
CA GLN A 103 -17.13 -30.44 -15.12
C GLN A 103 -16.95 -30.56 -13.61
#